data_AF-A0A9P6RVL0-F1
#
_entry.id   AF-A0A9P6RVL0-F1
#
_cell.length_a   1.000
_cell.length_b   1.000
_cell.length_c   1.000
_cell.angle_alpha   90.00
_cell.angle_beta   90.00
_cell.angle_gamma   90.00
#
_symmetry.space_group_name_H-M   'P 1'
#
loop_
_entity.id
_entity.type
_entity.pdbx_description
1 polymer ?
#
loop_
_entity_poly.entity_id
_entity_poly.type
_entity_poly.pdbx_seq_one_letter_code
_entity_poly.pdbx_strand_id
1 'polypeptide(L)'
;MDFFVCVNRLGNRITKRRRCVTKAGANHRVNKGESMSCFKQHYDGILTNKNNKMSAPSYYSKLEAPHYQQSLQFCCITLNESNKIRLIGGPPELASHLRTGINRSWPGKISAEQNYFGAHEFKMLGKPWLGSGPEHVPARRLALEIVRVMVKQGWNLVQSVDVSRKEMDKDSMFFETVDPNSVTGLDLQNVD
;
A
#
# COMPACT_ATOMS: atom_id res chain seq x y z
N MET A 1 13.49 -8.81 -11.82
CA MET A 1 13.39 -8.76 -10.34
C MET A 1 13.32 -10.19 -9.87
N ASP A 2 14.16 -10.55 -8.90
CA ASP A 2 14.21 -11.91 -8.36
C ASP A 2 13.62 -11.90 -6.95
N PHE A 3 12.60 -12.75 -6.73
CA PHE A 3 11.94 -12.87 -5.44
C PHE A 3 12.41 -14.15 -4.74
N PHE A 4 12.94 -14.00 -3.53
CA PHE A 4 13.33 -15.11 -2.66
C PHE A 4 12.48 -15.08 -1.39
N VAL A 5 11.86 -16.22 -1.07
CA VAL A 5 11.03 -16.38 0.14
C VAL A 5 11.71 -17.38 1.08
N CYS A 6 12.00 -16.96 2.31
CA CYS A 6 12.64 -17.80 3.32
C CYS A 6 11.65 -18.20 4.43
N VAL A 7 11.22 -19.46 4.42
CA VAL A 7 10.31 -20.00 5.45
C VAL A 7 11.12 -20.47 6.66
N ASN A 8 10.74 -20.03 7.87
CA ASN A 8 11.38 -20.40 9.13
C ASN A 8 10.33 -20.64 10.22
N ARG A 9 10.65 -21.49 11.21
CA ARG A 9 9.81 -21.65 12.41
C ARG A 9 10.11 -20.56 13.45
N LEU A 10 9.10 -20.23 14.25
CA LEU A 10 9.23 -19.40 15.43
C LEU A 10 10.26 -20.04 16.39
N GLY A 11 11.31 -19.29 16.74
CA GLY A 11 12.42 -19.80 17.55
C GLY A 11 13.78 -19.81 16.83
N ASN A 12 13.80 -19.56 15.52
CA ASN A 12 15.06 -19.57 14.76
C ASN A 12 16.05 -18.44 15.12
N ARG A 13 15.66 -17.49 15.99
CA ARG A 13 16.51 -16.39 16.51
C ARG A 13 17.75 -16.90 17.24
N ILE A 14 17.73 -18.12 17.80
CA ILE A 14 18.88 -18.71 18.51
C ILE A 14 20.13 -18.82 17.63
N THR A 15 19.95 -18.91 16.30
CA THR A 15 21.04 -18.98 15.32
C THR A 15 21.58 -17.60 14.91
N LYS A 16 20.82 -16.53 15.17
CA LYS A 16 21.11 -15.15 14.72
C LYS A 16 21.35 -14.16 15.87
N ARG A 17 21.13 -14.55 17.13
CA ARG A 17 21.31 -13.67 18.30
C ARG A 17 22.78 -13.29 18.50
N ARG A 18 23.06 -12.22 19.24
CA ARG A 18 24.43 -11.71 19.44
C ARG A 18 25.24 -12.51 20.48
N ARG A 19 24.59 -13.08 21.50
CA ARG A 19 25.23 -13.83 22.60
C ARG A 19 24.62 -15.22 22.72
N CYS A 20 25.43 -16.18 23.16
CA CYS A 20 25.04 -17.60 23.35
C CYS A 20 24.45 -18.22 22.07
N VAL A 21 25.04 -17.96 20.90
CA VAL A 21 24.53 -18.49 19.62
C VAL A 21 24.58 -20.01 19.62
N THR A 22 23.49 -20.63 19.19
CA THR A 22 23.42 -22.09 19.06
C THR A 22 22.72 -22.47 17.76
N LYS A 23 22.98 -23.69 17.29
CA LYS A 23 22.34 -24.23 16.08
C LYS A 23 20.89 -24.59 16.37
N ALA A 24 20.01 -24.35 15.40
CA ALA A 24 18.68 -24.95 15.43
C ALA A 24 18.80 -26.47 15.32
N GLY A 25 18.13 -27.17 16.24
CA GLY A 25 18.05 -28.63 16.25
C GLY A 25 17.38 -29.16 14.99
N ALA A 26 17.72 -30.39 14.59
CA ALA A 26 17.24 -31.00 13.34
C ALA A 26 15.71 -30.97 13.23
N ASN A 27 15.01 -31.34 14.32
CA ASN A 27 13.55 -31.34 14.37
C ASN A 27 12.91 -29.95 14.25
N HIS A 28 13.66 -28.86 14.47
CA HIS A 28 13.17 -27.48 14.37
C HIS A 28 13.46 -26.83 13.01
N ARG A 29 14.27 -27.48 12.16
CA ARG A 29 14.54 -27.00 10.81
C ARG A 29 13.35 -27.31 9.91
N VAL A 30 13.09 -26.41 8.96
CA VAL A 30 12.06 -26.61 7.95
C VAL A 30 12.65 -27.45 6.82
N ASN A 31 11.98 -28.55 6.49
CA ASN A 31 12.39 -29.43 5.40
C ASN A 31 11.71 -29.04 4.08
N LYS A 32 12.28 -29.48 2.95
CA LYS A 32 11.72 -29.22 1.61
C LYS A 32 10.25 -29.63 1.51
N GLY A 33 9.91 -30.83 1.98
CA GLY A 33 8.53 -31.34 1.94
C GLY A 33 7.54 -30.50 2.75
N GLU A 34 7.97 -30.01 3.92
CA GLU A 34 7.15 -29.13 4.76
C GLU A 34 6.93 -27.77 4.11
N SER A 35 7.97 -27.17 3.53
CA SER A 35 7.86 -25.92 2.78
C SER A 35 6.90 -26.07 1.59
N MET A 36 6.99 -27.19 0.86
CA MET A 36 6.11 -27.52 -0.26
C MET A 36 4.65 -27.71 0.20
N SER A 37 4.44 -28.37 1.33
CA SER A 37 3.09 -28.57 1.91
C SER A 37 2.49 -27.27 2.43
N CYS A 38 3.28 -26.45 3.12
CA CYS A 38 2.87 -25.13 3.60
C CYS A 38 2.44 -24.23 2.43
N PHE A 39 3.20 -24.24 1.33
CA PHE A 39 2.86 -23.49 0.13
C PHE A 39 1.53 -23.95 -0.50
N LYS A 40 1.30 -25.26 -0.58
CA LYS A 40 0.03 -25.82 -1.06
C LYS A 40 -1.15 -25.49 -0.15
N GLN A 41 -0.99 -25.69 1.16
CA GLN A 41 -2.10 -25.62 2.12
C GLN A 41 -2.50 -24.18 2.45
N HIS A 42 -1.53 -23.28 2.62
CA HIS A 42 -1.82 -21.89 3.01
C HIS A 42 -2.02 -20.95 1.83
N TYR A 43 -1.46 -21.28 0.66
CA TYR A 43 -1.45 -20.37 -0.49
C TYR A 43 -1.97 -21.01 -1.79
N ASP A 44 -2.60 -22.19 -1.72
CA ASP A 44 -3.07 -22.97 -2.88
C ASP A 44 -1.98 -23.12 -3.98
N GLY A 45 -0.74 -23.25 -3.54
CA GLY A 45 0.44 -23.14 -4.39
C GLY A 45 0.68 -24.36 -5.27
N ILE A 46 0.82 -24.15 -6.59
CA ILE A 46 1.09 -25.22 -7.55
C ILE A 46 2.60 -25.50 -7.64
N LEU A 47 2.97 -26.77 -7.50
CA LEU A 47 4.36 -27.23 -7.66
C LEU A 47 4.48 -28.03 -8.94
N THR A 48 5.13 -27.46 -9.94
CA THR A 48 5.35 -28.14 -11.23
C THR A 48 6.50 -29.14 -11.12
N ASN A 49 6.25 -30.40 -11.49
CA ASN A 49 7.30 -31.40 -11.61
C ASN A 49 7.89 -31.33 -13.02
N LYS A 50 9.20 -31.08 -13.16
CA LYS A 50 9.85 -30.99 -14.48
C LYS A 50 9.74 -32.27 -15.31
N ASN A 51 9.58 -33.44 -14.65
CA ASN A 51 9.53 -34.75 -15.31
C ASN A 51 8.09 -35.21 -15.62
N ASN A 52 7.08 -34.47 -15.17
CA ASN A 52 5.69 -34.77 -15.46
C ASN A 52 5.04 -33.49 -15.96
N LYS A 53 4.98 -33.31 -17.29
CA LYS A 53 4.17 -32.26 -17.93
C LYS A 53 2.70 -32.61 -17.74
N MET A 54 2.22 -32.59 -16.50
CA MET A 54 0.79 -32.58 -16.25
C MET A 54 0.30 -31.21 -16.69
N SER A 55 -0.55 -31.19 -17.72
CA SER A 55 -1.41 -30.05 -17.99
C SER A 55 -2.15 -29.71 -16.70
N ALA A 56 -2.26 -28.42 -16.39
CA ALA A 56 -3.03 -27.96 -15.23
C ALA A 56 -4.40 -28.69 -15.20
N PRO A 57 -4.83 -29.26 -14.07
CA PRO A 57 -6.14 -29.89 -13.96
C PRO A 57 -7.24 -28.94 -14.42
N SER A 58 -8.19 -29.41 -15.24
CA SER A 58 -9.24 -28.57 -15.84
C SER A 58 -10.16 -27.88 -14.82
N TYR A 59 -10.09 -28.24 -13.54
CA TYR A 59 -10.82 -27.54 -12.47
C TYR A 59 -10.24 -26.16 -12.17
N TYR A 60 -8.96 -25.88 -12.45
CA TYR A 60 -8.37 -24.54 -12.23
C TYR A 60 -8.97 -23.47 -13.15
N SER A 61 -9.45 -23.84 -14.35
CA SER A 61 -10.24 -22.91 -15.19
C SER A 61 -11.67 -22.68 -14.67
N LYS A 62 -12.08 -23.39 -13.61
CA LYS A 62 -13.41 -23.31 -12.99
C LYS A 62 -13.39 -22.90 -11.51
N LEU A 63 -12.20 -22.69 -10.92
CA LEU A 63 -12.15 -22.07 -9.60
C LEU A 63 -12.50 -20.60 -9.79
N GLU A 64 -13.74 -20.26 -9.46
CA GLU A 64 -14.10 -18.87 -9.22
C GLU A 64 -13.19 -18.38 -8.09
N ALA A 65 -12.38 -17.36 -8.37
CA ALA A 65 -11.61 -16.68 -7.33
C ALA A 65 -12.57 -16.38 -6.17
N PRO A 66 -12.17 -16.58 -4.90
CA PRO A 66 -13.04 -16.31 -3.76
C PRO A 66 -13.73 -14.98 -4.01
N HIS A 67 -15.07 -15.01 -4.06
CA HIS A 67 -15.89 -13.86 -4.47
C HIS A 67 -15.71 -12.75 -3.45
N TYR A 68 -14.63 -11.97 -3.58
CA TYR A 68 -14.62 -10.60 -3.11
C TYR A 68 -15.68 -9.91 -3.93
N GLN A 69 -16.89 -9.77 -3.39
CA GLN A 69 -18.01 -9.10 -4.07
C GLN A 69 -17.64 -7.67 -4.50
N GLN A 70 -16.55 -7.12 -3.96
CA GLN A 70 -15.81 -5.99 -4.53
C GLN A 70 -14.31 -6.28 -4.43
N SER A 71 -13.59 -6.24 -5.56
CA SER A 71 -12.13 -6.32 -5.56
C SER A 71 -11.58 -5.15 -4.73
N LEU A 72 -10.80 -5.43 -3.68
CA LEU A 72 -10.06 -4.40 -2.95
C LEU A 72 -9.23 -3.59 -3.94
N GLN A 73 -9.57 -2.31 -4.10
CA GLN A 73 -8.81 -1.40 -4.96
C GLN A 73 -7.78 -0.68 -4.12
N PHE A 74 -6.59 -0.48 -4.69
CA PHE A 74 -5.52 0.27 -4.06
C PHE A 74 -5.27 1.54 -4.85
N CYS A 75 -5.02 2.63 -4.15
CA CYS A 75 -4.48 3.84 -4.74
C CYS A 75 -3.34 4.39 -3.88
N CYS A 76 -2.59 5.31 -4.47
CA CYS A 76 -1.45 5.93 -3.80
C CYS A 76 -1.49 7.45 -4.00
N ILE A 77 -1.23 8.17 -2.92
CA ILE A 77 -0.97 9.61 -2.97
C ILE A 77 0.48 9.85 -2.63
N THR A 78 1.19 10.54 -3.53
CA THR A 78 2.60 10.90 -3.32
C THR A 78 2.77 12.40 -3.27
N LEU A 79 3.61 12.85 -2.35
CA LEU A 79 4.06 14.24 -2.27
C LEU A 79 5.33 14.36 -3.13
N ASN A 80 5.41 15.37 -4.00
CA ASN A 80 6.48 15.47 -4.98
C ASN A 80 7.07 16.88 -5.04
N GLU A 81 8.39 16.95 -5.28
CA GLU A 81 9.16 18.19 -5.34
C GLU A 81 8.85 19.10 -4.14
N SER A 82 8.66 20.41 -4.36
CA SER A 82 8.28 21.35 -3.30
C SER A 82 6.77 21.57 -3.17
N ASN A 83 5.98 21.24 -4.20
CA ASN A 83 4.61 21.75 -4.33
C ASN A 83 3.66 20.91 -5.19
N LYS A 84 3.95 19.62 -5.37
CA LYS A 84 3.12 18.73 -6.19
C LYS A 84 2.52 17.60 -5.36
N ILE A 85 1.29 17.20 -5.71
CA ILE A 85 0.61 16.02 -5.18
C ILE A 85 0.23 15.17 -6.38
N ARG A 86 0.44 13.84 -6.32
CA ARG A 86 -0.03 12.92 -7.36
C ARG A 86 -0.95 11.87 -6.77
N LEU A 87 -2.07 11.63 -7.44
CA LEU A 87 -2.94 10.48 -7.22
C LEU A 87 -2.65 9.42 -8.29
N ILE A 88 -2.31 8.21 -7.86
CA ILE A 88 -1.98 7.06 -8.70
C ILE A 88 -2.98 5.94 -8.43
N GLY A 89 -3.62 5.42 -9.49
CA GLY A 89 -4.51 4.25 -9.39
C GLY A 89 -5.88 4.50 -8.76
N GLY A 90 -6.25 5.76 -8.49
CA GLY A 90 -7.58 6.12 -7.97
C GLY A 90 -8.60 6.41 -9.08
N PRO A 91 -9.91 6.28 -8.80
CA PRO A 91 -10.95 6.63 -9.76
C PRO A 91 -10.95 8.14 -10.07
N PRO A 92 -11.42 8.57 -11.26
CA PRO A 92 -11.36 9.97 -11.69
C PRO A 92 -12.11 10.93 -10.76
N GLU A 93 -13.19 10.44 -10.15
CA GLU A 93 -14.02 11.19 -9.19
C GLU A 93 -13.23 11.61 -7.95
N LEU A 94 -12.29 10.77 -7.50
CA LEU A 94 -11.46 11.04 -6.33
C LEU A 94 -10.56 12.26 -6.54
N ALA A 95 -10.07 12.48 -7.76
CA ALA A 95 -9.30 13.66 -8.10
C ALA A 95 -10.13 14.95 -7.91
N SER A 96 -11.43 14.92 -8.22
CA SER A 96 -12.32 16.09 -8.01
C SER A 96 -12.57 16.39 -6.54
N HIS A 97 -12.71 15.36 -5.70
CA HIS A 97 -12.82 15.53 -4.26
C HIS A 97 -11.52 16.08 -3.65
N LEU A 98 -10.37 15.55 -4.08
CA LEU A 98 -9.05 16.07 -3.66
C LEU A 98 -8.84 17.51 -4.10
N ARG A 99 -9.19 17.87 -5.33
CA ARG A 99 -9.14 19.26 -5.82
C ARG A 99 -9.89 20.21 -4.90
N THR A 100 -11.07 19.80 -4.46
CA THR A 100 -11.93 20.59 -3.56
C THR A 100 -11.31 20.72 -2.17
N GLY A 101 -10.80 19.62 -1.61
CA GLY A 101 -10.11 19.63 -0.31
C GLY A 101 -8.82 20.47 -0.31
N ILE A 102 -8.01 20.35 -1.38
CA ILE A 102 -6.78 21.13 -1.55
C ILE A 102 -7.10 22.62 -1.58
N ASN A 103 -8.04 23.06 -2.43
CA ASN A 103 -8.40 24.48 -2.51
C ASN A 103 -9.00 25.04 -1.21
N ARG A 104 -9.59 24.18 -0.37
CA ARG A 104 -10.13 24.57 0.95
C ARG A 104 -9.04 24.73 2.02
N SER A 105 -8.05 23.87 2.01
CA SER A 105 -7.06 23.75 3.11
C SER A 105 -5.74 24.47 2.82
N TRP A 106 -5.38 24.61 1.55
CA TRP A 106 -4.15 25.25 1.12
C TRP A 106 -4.41 26.72 0.74
N PRO A 107 -3.75 27.71 1.38
CA PRO A 107 -3.92 29.12 1.04
C PRO A 107 -3.45 29.45 -0.38
N GLY A 108 -2.42 28.73 -0.86
CA GLY A 108 -2.03 28.78 -2.26
C GLY A 108 -3.06 28.05 -3.10
N LYS A 109 -3.47 28.62 -4.23
CA LYS A 109 -4.39 27.92 -5.13
C LYS A 109 -3.67 26.82 -5.90
N ILE A 110 -4.42 25.89 -6.48
CA ILE A 110 -3.89 25.00 -7.50
C ILE A 110 -3.50 25.86 -8.72
N SER A 111 -2.22 25.78 -9.11
CA SER A 111 -1.65 26.50 -10.25
C SER A 111 -1.83 25.75 -11.55
N ALA A 112 -1.79 24.42 -11.51
CA ALA A 112 -1.93 23.57 -12.69
C ALA A 112 -2.37 22.16 -12.29
N GLU A 113 -3.07 21.48 -13.20
CA GLU A 113 -3.41 20.08 -13.10
C GLU A 113 -3.08 19.38 -14.41
N GLN A 114 -2.52 18.18 -14.31
CA GLN A 114 -2.13 17.41 -15.47
C GLN A 114 -2.17 15.91 -15.23
N ASN A 115 -2.24 15.14 -16.30
CA ASN A 115 -2.00 13.71 -16.27
C ASN A 115 -0.49 13.45 -16.45
N TYR A 116 0.18 13.00 -15.39
CA TYR A 116 1.59 12.64 -15.39
C TYR A 116 1.73 11.12 -15.45
N PHE A 117 1.94 10.56 -16.64
CA PHE A 117 2.10 9.10 -16.85
C PHE A 117 0.98 8.24 -16.21
N GLY A 118 -0.27 8.68 -16.28
CA GLY A 118 -1.41 7.98 -15.70
C GLY A 118 -1.73 8.37 -14.25
N ALA A 119 -0.95 9.28 -13.65
CA ALA A 119 -1.24 9.88 -12.36
C ALA A 119 -1.88 11.26 -12.51
N HIS A 120 -2.90 11.56 -11.72
CA HIS A 120 -3.46 12.91 -11.65
C HIS A 120 -2.59 13.77 -10.76
N GLU A 121 -1.88 14.74 -11.35
CA GLU A 121 -0.95 15.63 -10.65
C GLU A 121 -1.56 17.02 -10.41
N PHE A 122 -1.54 17.46 -9.16
CA PHE A 122 -1.87 18.81 -8.74
C PHE A 122 -0.57 19.57 -8.45
N LYS A 123 -0.37 20.72 -9.10
CA LYS A 123 0.70 21.66 -8.79
C LYS A 123 0.13 22.87 -8.08
N MET A 124 0.64 23.20 -6.91
CA MET A 124 0.13 24.30 -6.08
C MET A 124 1.03 25.54 -6.14
N LEU A 125 0.44 26.72 -5.94
CA LEU A 125 1.21 27.93 -5.63
C LEU A 125 1.76 27.84 -4.20
N GLY A 126 3.01 28.23 -3.99
CA GLY A 126 3.74 28.03 -2.72
C GLY A 126 4.56 26.74 -2.71
N LYS A 127 5.11 26.38 -1.54
CA LYS A 127 6.02 25.24 -1.34
C LYS A 127 5.67 24.45 -0.06
N PRO A 128 4.49 23.77 -0.02
CA PRO A 128 4.03 23.04 1.16
C PRO A 128 5.02 21.96 1.63
N TRP A 129 5.81 21.39 0.73
CA TRP A 129 6.69 20.26 1.04
C TRP A 129 8.12 20.67 1.40
N LEU A 130 8.44 21.96 1.44
CA LEU A 130 9.78 22.40 1.82
C LEU A 130 10.06 22.22 3.32
N GLY A 131 9.01 22.11 4.15
CA GLY A 131 9.12 21.88 5.59
C GLY A 131 9.63 23.09 6.41
N SER A 132 9.96 24.20 5.75
CA SER A 132 10.52 25.41 6.36
C SER A 132 9.72 26.66 5.97
N GLY A 133 9.80 27.72 6.79
CA GLY A 133 9.15 29.00 6.52
C GLY A 133 7.70 29.08 7.01
N PRO A 134 6.93 30.13 6.68
CA PRO A 134 5.59 30.38 7.25
C PRO A 134 4.53 29.36 6.80
N GLU A 135 4.83 28.55 5.78
CA GLU A 135 3.92 27.61 5.15
C GLU A 135 3.81 26.25 5.87
N HIS A 136 4.59 26.02 6.92
CA HIS A 136 4.65 24.73 7.63
C HIS A 136 3.34 24.36 8.36
N VAL A 137 2.57 25.33 8.87
CA VAL A 137 1.26 25.05 9.51
C VAL A 137 0.20 24.74 8.44
N PRO A 138 0.01 25.57 7.40
CA PRO A 138 -0.89 25.22 6.29
C PRO A 138 -0.55 23.90 5.61
N ALA A 139 0.73 23.54 5.49
CA ALA A 139 1.15 22.28 4.87
C ALA A 139 0.67 21.05 5.65
N ARG A 140 0.75 21.09 6.99
CA ARG A 140 0.21 20.01 7.85
C ARG A 140 -1.31 19.92 7.75
N ARG A 141 -2.00 21.07 7.70
CA ARG A 141 -3.46 21.10 7.50
C ARG A 141 -3.85 20.51 6.15
N LEU A 142 -3.09 20.81 5.09
CA LEU A 142 -3.27 20.23 3.76
C LEU A 142 -3.10 18.71 3.77
N ALA A 143 -2.05 18.18 4.40
CA ALA A 143 -1.85 16.73 4.51
C ALA A 143 -3.00 16.04 5.26
N LEU A 144 -3.45 16.64 6.37
CA LEU A 144 -4.61 16.14 7.13
C LEU A 144 -5.90 16.20 6.31
N GLU A 145 -6.10 17.26 5.53
CA GLU A 145 -7.26 17.39 4.65
C GLU A 145 -7.26 16.32 3.55
N ILE A 146 -6.10 15.99 2.97
CA ILE A 146 -6.00 14.91 1.99
C ILE A 146 -6.47 13.59 2.61
N VAL A 147 -5.94 13.22 3.79
CA VAL A 147 -6.36 11.99 4.48
C VAL A 147 -7.85 12.04 4.84
N ARG A 148 -8.35 13.18 5.31
CA ARG A 148 -9.78 13.40 5.60
C ARG A 148 -10.66 13.17 4.36
N VAL A 149 -10.27 13.71 3.21
CA VAL A 149 -11.00 13.50 1.95
C VAL A 149 -11.00 12.02 1.58
N MET A 150 -9.86 11.34 1.67
CA MET A 150 -9.76 9.91 1.39
C MET A 150 -10.71 9.08 2.27
N VAL A 151 -10.69 9.32 3.59
CA VAL A 151 -11.58 8.63 4.54
C VAL A 151 -13.06 8.90 4.23
N LYS A 152 -13.42 10.15 3.92
CA LYS A 152 -14.81 10.50 3.53
C LYS A 152 -15.26 9.83 2.24
N GLN A 153 -14.33 9.48 1.36
CA GLN A 153 -14.60 8.76 0.11
C GLN A 153 -14.48 7.24 0.28
N GLY A 154 -14.42 6.72 1.51
CA GLY A 154 -14.35 5.28 1.77
C GLY A 154 -12.98 4.65 1.51
N TRP A 155 -11.90 5.44 1.60
CA TRP A 155 -10.54 4.94 1.47
C TRP A 155 -9.84 4.91 2.83
N ASN A 156 -9.33 3.74 3.21
CA ASN A 156 -8.56 3.54 4.43
C ASN A 156 -7.06 3.72 4.15
N LEU A 157 -6.36 4.40 5.06
CA LEU A 157 -4.90 4.54 4.97
C LEU A 157 -4.23 3.25 5.45
N VAL A 158 -3.57 2.54 4.53
CA VAL A 158 -2.87 1.29 4.83
C VAL A 158 -1.49 1.58 5.41
N GLN A 159 -0.73 2.44 4.73
CA GLN A 159 0.65 2.73 5.11
C GLN A 159 1.10 4.09 4.58
N SER A 160 1.97 4.76 5.34
CA SER A 160 2.81 5.85 4.84
C SER A 160 4.25 5.39 4.82
N VAL A 161 4.94 5.58 3.69
CA VAL A 161 6.32 5.11 3.47
C VAL A 161 7.13 6.22 2.83
N ASP A 162 8.34 6.44 3.34
CA ASP A 162 9.39 7.17 2.65
C ASP A 162 10.20 6.19 1.78
N VAL A 163 10.07 6.30 0.46
CA VAL A 163 10.51 5.26 -0.48
C VAL A 163 11.89 5.57 -1.08
N SER A 164 12.43 6.79 -0.95
CA SER A 164 13.79 7.05 -1.43
C SER A 164 14.69 7.82 -0.49
N ARG A 165 15.99 7.58 -0.70
CA ARG A 165 17.08 8.08 0.15
C ARG A 165 17.58 9.45 -0.30
N LYS A 166 16.85 10.14 -1.17
CA LYS A 166 17.19 11.50 -1.57
C LYS A 166 16.89 12.44 -0.40
N GLU A 167 17.78 13.39 -0.17
CA GLU A 167 17.69 14.37 0.91
C GLU A 167 16.39 15.21 0.88
N MET A 168 15.71 15.23 -0.26
CA MET A 168 14.46 15.94 -0.50
C MET A 168 13.30 15.02 -0.90
N ASP A 169 13.41 13.73 -0.66
CA ASP A 169 12.27 12.83 -0.85
C ASP A 169 11.15 13.10 0.16
N LYS A 170 9.96 12.62 -0.19
CA LYS A 170 8.72 12.93 0.50
C LYS A 170 7.87 11.67 0.60
N ASP A 171 6.91 11.72 1.51
CA ASP A 171 6.09 10.56 1.85
C ASP A 171 5.18 10.12 0.70
N SER A 172 5.03 8.80 0.60
CA SER A 172 4.05 8.11 -0.22
C SER A 172 3.04 7.41 0.68
N MET A 173 1.76 7.73 0.50
CA MET A 173 0.65 7.17 1.27
C MET A 173 -0.12 6.18 0.40
N PHE A 174 -0.33 4.97 0.90
CA PHE A 174 -1.08 3.90 0.24
C PHE A 174 -2.44 3.73 0.90
N PHE A 175 -3.47 3.64 0.08
CA PHE A 175 -4.85 3.52 0.51
C PHE A 175 -5.51 2.32 -0.14
N GLU A 176 -6.49 1.75 0.55
CA GLU A 176 -7.36 0.71 0.05
C GLU A 176 -8.82 1.14 0.18
N THR A 177 -9.68 0.65 -0.72
CA THR A 177 -11.13 0.78 -0.54
C THR A 177 -11.57 0.02 0.69
N VAL A 178 -12.34 0.66 1.57
CA VAL A 178 -12.95 0.00 2.72
C VAL A 178 -13.89 -1.10 2.22
N ASP A 179 -13.65 -2.34 2.63
CA ASP A 179 -14.59 -3.43 2.38
C ASP A 179 -15.92 -3.10 3.08
N PRO A 180 -17.06 -3.05 2.37
CA PRO A 180 -18.36 -2.80 2.98
C PRO A 180 -18.71 -3.79 4.11
N ASN A 181 -18.08 -4.97 4.11
CA ASN A 181 -18.27 -6.00 5.13
C ASN A 181 -17.25 -5.93 6.28
N SER A 182 -16.28 -5.01 6.22
CA SER A 182 -15.32 -4.81 7.30
C SER A 182 -15.94 -4.01 8.45
N VAL A 183 -15.62 -4.42 9.69
CA VAL A 183 -16.11 -3.80 10.95
C VAL A 183 -15.79 -2.30 11.01
N THR A 184 -14.76 -1.86 10.29
CA THR A 184 -14.34 -0.45 10.15
C THR A 184 -15.31 0.44 9.38
N GLY A 185 -16.20 -0.12 8.55
CA GLY A 185 -17.21 0.66 7.82
C GLY A 185 -18.31 1.24 8.72
N LEU A 186 -18.53 0.64 9.90
CA LEU A 186 -19.58 1.05 10.83
C LEU A 186 -19.21 2.27 11.69
N ASP A 187 -17.91 2.52 11.92
CA ASP A 187 -17.45 3.64 12.77
C ASP A 187 -17.27 4.96 11.99
N LEU A 188 -17.17 4.90 10.65
CA LEU A 188 -16.90 6.10 9.83
C LEU A 188 -18.15 6.93 9.49
N GLN A 189 -19.36 6.44 9.79
CA GLN A 189 -20.61 7.19 9.58
C GLN A 189 -20.88 8.23 10.68
N ASN A 190 -20.08 8.28 11.75
CA ASN A 190 -20.34 9.12 12.94
C ASN A 190 -19.25 10.16 13.23
N VAL A 191 -18.40 10.51 12.26
CA VAL A 191 -17.38 11.55 12.43
C VAL A 191 -17.82 12.84 11.75
N ASP A 192 -18.57 13.65 12.50
CA ASP A 192 -18.91 15.05 12.20
C ASP A 192 -17.69 15.99 12.32
#